data_AF-A0A5D9CXG1-F1
#
_entry.id   AF-A0A5D9CXG1-F1
#
_cell.length_a   1.000
_cell.length_b   1.000
_cell.length_c   1.000
_cell.angle_alpha   90.00
_cell.angle_beta   90.00
_cell.angle_gamma   90.00
#
_symmetry.space_group_name_H-M   'P 1'
#
loop_
_entity.id
_entity.type
_entity.pdbx_description
1 polymer ?
#
loop_
_entity_poly.entity_id
_entity_poly.type
_entity_poly.pdbx_seq_one_letter_code
_entity_poly.pdbx_strand_id
1 'polypeptide(L)'
;MKPEKNLFRHESLQSIKGAQEILKAITKGLAKGVLSFSDGDGEIRLTPKGLINLKVTVRKEDDYHRLDIRLSWQASHGASKKSTLQVSHDE
;
A
#
# COMPACT_ATOMS: atom_id res chain seq x y z
N MET A 1 -5.49 -25.44 -2.47
CA MET A 1 -6.02 -24.06 -2.35
C MET A 1 -5.61 -23.30 -3.60
N LYS A 2 -6.54 -22.65 -4.31
CA LYS A 2 -6.20 -21.82 -5.47
C LYS A 2 -5.60 -20.51 -4.94
N PRO A 3 -4.45 -20.02 -5.44
CA PRO A 3 -3.94 -18.72 -5.05
C PRO A 3 -5.01 -17.67 -5.37
N GLU A 4 -5.35 -16.84 -4.39
CA GLU A 4 -6.21 -15.70 -4.64
C GLU A 4 -5.51 -14.81 -5.68
N LYS A 5 -6.11 -14.66 -6.87
CA LYS A 5 -5.57 -13.91 -8.02
C LYS A 5 -5.17 -12.45 -7.73
N ASN A 6 -5.38 -11.96 -6.51
CA ASN A 6 -5.22 -10.56 -6.11
C ASN A 6 -4.20 -10.36 -4.97
N LEU A 7 -3.55 -11.42 -4.48
CA LEU A 7 -2.57 -11.33 -3.40
C LEU A 7 -1.15 -11.62 -3.92
N PHE A 8 -0.26 -10.64 -3.78
CA PHE A 8 1.18 -10.82 -3.96
C PHE A 8 1.86 -10.78 -2.59
N ARG A 9 2.64 -11.82 -2.26
CA ARG A 9 3.41 -11.91 -1.02
C ARG A 9 4.83 -12.35 -1.36
N HIS A 10 5.80 -11.52 -0.99
CA HIS A 10 7.22 -11.84 -1.08
C HIS A 10 7.87 -11.63 0.30
N GLU A 11 8.66 -12.59 0.76
CA GLU A 11 9.42 -12.52 2.01
C GLU A 11 10.85 -12.98 1.73
N SER A 12 11.83 -12.18 2.13
CA SER A 12 13.26 -12.50 1.97
C SER A 12 14.11 -11.88 3.06
N LEU A 13 15.18 -12.57 3.42
CA LEU A 13 16.24 -12.02 4.27
C LEU A 13 17.16 -11.15 3.41
N GLN A 14 17.32 -9.89 3.80
CA GLN A 14 18.06 -8.89 3.03
C GLN A 14 19.12 -8.22 3.87
N SER A 15 20.21 -7.78 3.23
CA SER A 15 21.13 -6.80 3.84
C SER A 15 20.43 -5.44 3.97
N ILE A 16 20.98 -4.55 4.81
CA ILE A 16 20.49 -3.16 4.94
C ILE A 16 20.41 -2.47 3.58
N LYS A 17 21.44 -2.64 2.73
CA LYS A 17 21.47 -2.09 1.38
C LYS A 17 20.36 -2.67 0.50
N GLY A 18 20.13 -3.99 0.55
CA GLY A 18 19.06 -4.64 -0.19
C GLY A 18 17.67 -4.11 0.21
N ALA A 19 17.41 -4.01 1.51
CA ALA A 19 16.16 -3.45 2.03
C ALA A 19 15.96 -1.98 1.60
N GLN A 20 17.02 -1.17 1.63
CA GLN A 20 16.98 0.22 1.17
C GLN A 20 16.63 0.33 -0.33
N GLU A 21 17.19 -0.51 -1.18
CA GLU A 21 16.88 -0.48 -2.61
C GLU A 21 15.42 -0.88 -2.90
N ILE A 22 14.86 -1.84 -2.16
CA ILE A 22 13.44 -2.19 -2.25
C ILE A 22 12.56 -1.00 -1.84
N LEU A 23 12.85 -0.34 -0.71
CA LEU A 23 12.11 0.85 -0.26
C LEU A 23 12.20 2.01 -1.26
N LYS A 24 13.37 2.23 -1.87
CA LYS A 24 13.55 3.22 -2.95
C LYS A 24 12.71 2.87 -4.17
N ALA A 25 12.64 1.60 -4.56
CA ALA A 25 11.82 1.15 -5.69
C ALA A 25 10.33 1.41 -5.44
N ILE A 26 9.83 1.11 -4.23
CA ILE A 26 8.45 1.42 -3.82
C ILE A 26 8.20 2.94 -3.89
N THR A 27 9.12 3.74 -3.35
CA THR A 27 9.01 5.21 -3.37
C THR A 27 8.98 5.76 -4.80
N LYS A 28 9.83 5.25 -5.69
CA LYS A 28 9.83 5.60 -7.12
C LYS A 28 8.52 5.21 -7.81
N GLY A 29 7.96 4.04 -7.49
CA GLY A 29 6.68 3.60 -8.04
C GLY A 29 5.51 4.48 -7.60
N LEU A 30 5.48 4.86 -6.31
CA LEU A 30 4.51 5.83 -5.79
C LEU A 30 4.62 7.18 -6.52
N ALA A 31 5.83 7.70 -6.71
CA ALA A 31 6.05 8.96 -7.44
C ALA A 31 5.59 8.90 -8.90
N LYS A 32 5.68 7.72 -9.54
CA LYS A 32 5.20 7.49 -10.91
C LYS A 32 3.69 7.17 -11.00
N GLY A 33 3.01 6.96 -9.86
CA GLY A 33 1.61 6.52 -9.81
C GLY A 33 1.38 5.06 -10.24
N VAL A 34 2.44 4.25 -10.29
CA VAL A 34 2.39 2.84 -10.69
C VAL A 34 3.34 2.01 -9.83
N LEU A 35 2.81 0.98 -9.18
CA LEU A 35 3.57 -0.03 -8.46
C LEU A 35 3.41 -1.38 -9.16
N SER A 36 4.49 -1.90 -9.72
CA SER A 36 4.53 -3.27 -10.26
C SER A 36 5.37 -4.12 -9.33
N PHE A 37 4.82 -5.25 -8.91
CA PHE A 37 5.50 -6.26 -8.10
C PHE A 37 5.51 -7.55 -8.90
N SER A 38 6.67 -8.16 -9.06
CA SER A 38 6.82 -9.44 -9.74
C SER A 38 7.89 -10.27 -9.06
N ASP A 39 7.66 -11.57 -8.98
CA ASP A 39 8.66 -12.58 -8.66
C ASP A 39 8.56 -13.75 -9.66
N GLY A 40 9.24 -14.85 -9.37
CA GLY A 40 9.21 -16.03 -10.25
C GLY A 40 7.83 -16.69 -10.34
N ASP A 41 6.91 -16.39 -9.43
CA ASP A 41 5.64 -17.09 -9.25
C ASP A 41 4.42 -16.22 -9.61
N GLY A 42 4.59 -14.90 -9.75
CA GLY A 42 3.51 -14.03 -10.19
C GLY A 42 3.87 -12.56 -10.36
N GLU A 43 2.89 -11.81 -10.85
CA GLU A 43 2.97 -10.35 -11.00
C GLU A 43 1.64 -9.71 -10.56
N ILE A 44 1.74 -8.55 -9.90
CA ILE A 44 0.61 -7.64 -9.68
C ILE A 44 1.02 -6.20 -10.00
N ARG A 45 0.11 -5.46 -10.63
CA ARG A 45 0.29 -4.04 -10.95
C ARG A 45 -0.82 -3.21 -10.34
N LEU A 46 -0.44 -2.21 -9.57
CA LEU A 46 -1.34 -1.29 -8.86
C LEU A 46 -1.13 0.14 -9.34
N THR A 47 -2.19 0.93 -9.35
CA THR A 47 -2.16 2.36 -9.70
C THR A 47 -2.63 3.19 -8.50
N PRO A 48 -1.75 3.45 -7.51
CA PRO A 48 -2.10 4.31 -6.37
C PRO A 48 -2.47 5.71 -6.86
N LYS A 49 -3.62 6.21 -6.40
CA LYS A 49 -4.16 7.52 -6.77
C LYS A 49 -4.86 8.16 -5.58
N GLY A 50 -4.97 9.49 -5.61
CA GLY A 50 -5.67 10.25 -4.59
C GLY A 50 -4.97 10.24 -3.24
N LEU A 51 -5.76 10.27 -2.17
CA LEU A 51 -5.24 10.23 -0.81
C LEU A 51 -4.79 8.82 -0.42
N ILE A 52 -3.61 8.74 0.17
CA ILE A 52 -3.04 7.51 0.70
C ILE A 52 -3.04 7.61 2.23
N ASN A 53 -3.60 6.60 2.89
CA ASN A 53 -3.40 6.43 4.32
C ASN A 53 -2.05 5.77 4.56
N LEU A 54 -1.18 6.43 5.33
CA LEU A 54 0.14 5.93 5.73
C LEU A 54 0.13 5.63 7.23
N LYS A 55 0.40 4.38 7.59
CA LYS A 55 0.62 3.95 8.97
C LYS A 55 2.03 3.42 9.13
N VAL A 56 2.75 3.95 10.12
CA VAL A 56 4.06 3.47 10.56
C VAL A 56 3.93 2.93 11.97
N THR A 57 4.37 1.70 12.21
CA THR A 57 4.39 1.08 13.53
C THR A 57 5.79 0.58 13.82
N VAL A 58 6.33 0.94 14.98
CA VAL A 58 7.65 0.49 15.45
C VAL A 58 7.47 -0.32 16.73
N ARG A 59 8.10 -1.48 16.80
CA ARG A 59 8.22 -2.29 18.02
C ARG A 59 9.70 -2.51 18.32
N LYS A 60 10.05 -2.28 19.57
CA LYS A 60 11.38 -2.53 20.11
C LYS A 60 11.24 -3.54 21.24
N GLU A 61 11.74 -4.74 21.01
CA GLU A 61 11.87 -5.83 21.98
C GLU A 61 13.37 -6.11 22.17
N ASP A 62 13.75 -6.93 23.14
CA ASP A 62 15.16 -7.07 23.56
C ASP A 62 16.07 -7.66 22.48
N ASP A 63 15.57 -8.64 21.73
CA ASP A 63 16.29 -9.37 20.67
C ASP A 63 15.69 -9.11 19.27
N TYR A 64 14.57 -8.41 19.19
CA TYR A 64 13.84 -8.20 17.96
C TYR A 64 13.33 -6.77 17.82
N HIS A 65 13.55 -6.20 16.64
CA HIS A 65 13.05 -4.88 16.28
C HIS A 65 12.26 -4.97 15.00
N ARG A 66 11.09 -4.34 14.98
CA ARG A 66 10.17 -4.42 13.85
C ARG A 66 9.67 -3.03 13.46
N LEU A 67 9.79 -2.75 12.17
CA LEU A 67 9.20 -1.60 11.51
C LEU A 67 8.16 -2.10 10.50
N ASP A 68 6.88 -1.80 10.75
CA ASP A 68 5.80 -2.05 9.80
C ASP A 68 5.43 -0.72 9.11
N ILE A 69 5.58 -0.66 7.78
CA ILE A 69 5.08 0.44 6.95
C ILE A 69 3.88 -0.07 6.16
N ARG A 70 2.72 0.54 6.36
CA ARG A 70 1.48 0.20 5.66
C ARG A 70 0.95 1.40 4.89
N LEU A 71 0.76 1.20 3.58
CA LEU A 71 0.10 2.15 2.69
C LEU A 71 -1.24 1.55 2.27
N SER A 72 -2.29 2.37 2.23
CA SER A 72 -3.61 1.94 1.76
C SER A 72 -4.33 3.07 1.05
N TRP A 73 -5.01 2.76 -0.04
CA TRP A 73 -5.76 3.71 -0.85
C TRP A 73 -7.00 3.05 -1.45
N GLN A 74 -7.96 3.85 -1.90
CA GLN A 74 -9.15 3.37 -2.59
C GLN A 74 -8.82 3.09 -4.06
N ALA A 75 -9.18 1.89 -4.55
CA ALA A 75 -8.87 1.46 -5.92
C ALA A 75 -9.66 2.24 -7.00
N SER A 76 -10.86 2.71 -6.65
CA SER A 76 -11.60 3.70 -7.41
C SER A 76 -11.70 4.96 -6.57
N HIS A 77 -11.51 6.14 -7.17
CA HIS A 77 -12.33 7.25 -6.73
C HIS A 77 -13.75 6.76 -7.01
N GLY A 78 -14.47 6.33 -5.96
CA GLY A 78 -15.91 6.23 -6.08
C GLY A 78 -16.32 7.51 -6.77
N ALA A 79 -16.92 7.42 -7.96
CA ALA A 79 -17.56 8.56 -8.58
C ALA A 79 -18.30 9.22 -7.43
N SER A 80 -17.88 10.42 -7.02
CA SER A 80 -18.54 11.11 -5.93
C SER A 80 -19.97 11.23 -6.45
N LYS A 81 -20.90 10.40 -5.95
CA LYS A 81 -22.30 10.72 -6.10
C LYS A 81 -22.35 12.11 -5.49
N LYS A 82 -22.59 13.13 -6.33
CA LYS A 82 -22.88 14.47 -5.86
C LYS A 82 -24.16 14.33 -5.05
N SER A 83 -24.05 13.95 -3.77
CA SER A 83 -25.13 14.10 -2.83
C SER A 83 -25.12 15.56 -2.47
N THR A 84 -26.03 16.31 -3.08
CA THR A 84 -26.39 17.65 -2.62
C THR A 84 -26.73 17.51 -1.14
N LEU A 85 -25.99 18.22 -0.28
CA LEU A 85 -26.29 18.29 1.14
C LEU A 85 -27.70 18.90 1.27
N GLN A 86 -28.65 18.14 1.81
CA GLN A 86 -29.94 18.67 2.24
C GLN A 86 -29.86 18.91 3.74
N VAL A 87 -30.04 20.17 4.15
CA VAL A 87 -30.17 20.57 5.55
C VAL A 87 -31.61 21.01 5.76
N SER A 88 -32.34 20.31 6.61
CA SER A 88 -33.65 20.72 7.12
C SER A 88 -33.52 21.04 8.61
N HIS A 89 -34.32 22.01 9.08
CA HIS A 89 -34.54 22.30 10.50
C HIS A 89 -36.04 22.11 10.77
N ASP A 90 -36.38 21.53 11.93
CA ASP A 90 -37.76 21.42 12.40
C ASP A 90 -38.20 22.74 13.07
N GLU A 91 -39.45 23.15 12.84
CA GLU A 91 -40.16 24.24 13.54
C GLU A 91 -40.70 23.79 14.90
#